data_AF-A0A973FYE3-F1
#
_entry.id   AF-A0A973FYE3-F1
#
_cell.length_a   1.000
_cell.length_b   1.000
_cell.length_c   1.000
_cell.angle_alpha   90.00
_cell.angle_beta   90.00
_cell.angle_gamma   90.00
#
_symmetry.space_group_name_H-M   'P 1'
#
loop_
_entity.id
_entity.type
_entity.pdbx_description
1 polymer ?
#
loop_
_entity_poly.entity_id
_entity_poly.type
_entity_poly.pdbx_seq_one_letter_code
_entity_poly.pdbx_strand_id
1 'polypeptide(L)'
;VSEQLLASIFDPNSAGHDGAVIISGDRITMFGCHLPLSMNTAKYGNLGLRHTAALGMAERSDALSIVVSEERGTISLAQQEELTELPNASVLHEALEKFFVRNAPVKKSSLFITWLKENTLEKLIAIFLAGVLWIGFGYQRDILRRDFIVPVDYKNAPVNWKIDEPQVTEVKVILQGPVQAFQLFDERSLKLSLDLSDLAEKKREYALSKNMLNTPSNLSVAEIMPARIRVYASKLITYTLPVHVSVQNSLPRNLSLQKITVTPSTVKVLIDPRINPDRIRIETEPIDLQEILTTTTVSTKVVLPVGVSFPDGKSPSISATIKVKKKFSSRR
;
A
#
# COMPACT_ATOMS: atom_id res chain seq x y z
N VAL A 1 -39.77 19.66 37.90
CA VAL A 1 -40.12 20.76 38.84
C VAL A 1 -38.84 21.25 39.52
N SER A 2 -38.63 22.56 39.67
CA SER A 2 -37.44 23.14 40.29
C SER A 2 -37.75 23.75 41.67
N GLU A 3 -36.73 23.80 42.53
CA GLU A 3 -36.80 24.41 43.86
C GLU A 3 -37.18 25.89 43.79
N GLN A 4 -36.55 26.65 42.89
CA GLN A 4 -36.77 28.09 42.74
C GLN A 4 -38.22 28.40 42.37
N LEU A 5 -38.86 27.53 41.59
CA LEU A 5 -40.25 27.70 41.20
C LEU A 5 -41.20 27.47 42.37
N LEU A 6 -40.97 26.41 43.17
CA LEU A 6 -41.79 26.15 44.35
C LEU A 6 -41.64 27.25 45.41
N ALA A 7 -40.41 27.71 45.65
CA ALA A 7 -40.15 28.83 46.54
C ALA A 7 -40.88 30.11 46.09
N SER A 8 -40.88 30.40 44.78
CA SER A 8 -41.58 31.56 44.24
C SER A 8 -43.11 31.46 44.31
N ILE A 9 -43.68 30.25 44.22
CA ILE A 9 -45.13 30.07 44.31
C ILE A 9 -45.62 30.27 45.75
N PHE A 10 -44.89 29.73 46.73
CA PHE A 10 -45.25 29.83 48.15
C PHE A 10 -44.71 31.09 48.86
N ASP A 11 -44.14 32.05 48.11
CA ASP A 11 -43.75 33.35 48.66
C ASP A 11 -45.01 34.10 49.16
N PRO A 12 -45.09 34.56 50.41
CA PRO A 12 -46.28 35.23 50.95
C PRO A 12 -46.76 36.46 50.17
N ASN A 13 -45.91 37.08 49.35
CA ASN A 13 -46.27 38.23 48.52
C ASN A 13 -46.76 37.83 47.11
N SER A 14 -46.70 36.55 46.76
CA SER A 14 -47.14 36.01 45.47
C SER A 14 -48.64 35.76 45.45
N ALA A 15 -49.33 36.02 44.35
CA ALA A 15 -50.76 35.69 44.23
C ALA A 15 -51.07 34.17 44.33
N GLY A 16 -50.05 33.32 44.14
CA GLY A 16 -50.20 31.86 44.15
C GLY A 16 -49.96 31.18 45.49
N HIS A 17 -49.63 31.93 46.56
CA HIS A 17 -49.22 31.37 47.84
C HIS A 17 -50.37 30.77 48.66
N ASP A 18 -51.60 31.22 48.40
CA ASP A 18 -52.80 30.74 49.07
C ASP A 18 -53.40 29.57 48.28
N GLY A 19 -53.38 28.38 48.89
CA GLY A 19 -53.83 27.13 48.29
C GLY A 19 -52.71 26.13 48.03
N ALA A 20 -53.04 25.08 47.28
CA ALA A 20 -52.16 23.96 47.02
C ALA A 20 -51.56 23.99 45.61
N VAL A 21 -50.41 23.34 45.48
CA VAL A 21 -49.74 23.06 44.21
C VAL A 21 -49.95 21.59 43.88
N ILE A 22 -50.46 21.31 42.67
CA ILE A 22 -50.67 19.96 42.16
C ILE A 22 -49.55 19.63 41.19
N ILE A 23 -48.79 18.58 41.52
CA ILE A 23 -47.70 18.05 40.69
C ILE A 23 -48.16 16.71 40.11
N SER A 24 -48.07 16.58 38.78
CA SER A 24 -48.33 15.32 38.07
C SER A 24 -47.15 15.00 37.16
N GLY A 25 -46.55 13.84 37.35
CA GLY A 25 -45.32 13.45 36.67
C GLY A 25 -44.17 14.40 37.01
N ASP A 26 -43.60 15.04 35.99
CA ASP A 26 -42.45 15.94 36.10
C ASP A 26 -42.83 17.44 36.12
N ARG A 27 -44.13 17.76 36.16
CA ARG A 27 -44.67 19.12 35.96
C ARG A 27 -45.67 19.53 37.04
N ILE A 28 -45.68 20.83 37.36
CA ILE A 28 -46.77 21.46 38.10
C ILE A 28 -47.93 21.64 37.12
N THR A 29 -49.07 21.01 37.39
CA THR A 29 -50.26 21.15 36.55
C THR A 29 -51.14 22.32 36.98
N MET A 30 -51.19 22.59 38.29
CA MET A 30 -52.01 23.65 38.88
C MET A 30 -51.35 24.21 40.16
N PHE A 31 -51.63 25.46 40.51
CA PHE A 31 -51.22 26.11 41.76
C PHE A 31 -52.35 27.02 42.25
N GLY A 32 -52.32 27.44 43.52
CA GLY A 32 -53.41 28.23 44.12
C GLY A 32 -54.74 27.45 44.23
N CYS A 33 -54.66 26.12 44.36
CA CYS A 33 -55.86 25.27 44.37
C CYS A 33 -56.47 25.20 45.78
N HIS A 34 -57.77 25.45 45.89
CA HIS A 34 -58.51 25.15 47.12
C HIS A 34 -58.84 23.66 47.18
N LEU A 35 -58.33 23.01 48.22
CA LEU A 35 -58.54 21.59 48.46
C LEU A 35 -59.71 21.36 49.42
N PRO A 36 -60.44 20.24 49.31
CA PRO A 36 -61.45 19.83 50.28
C PRO A 36 -60.82 19.65 51.67
N LEU A 37 -61.50 20.16 52.69
CA LEU A 37 -61.10 20.01 54.08
C LEU A 37 -61.63 18.69 54.66
N SER A 38 -60.81 17.97 55.42
CA SER A 38 -61.25 16.82 56.20
C SER A 38 -62.14 17.25 57.36
N MET A 39 -63.17 16.45 57.65
CA MET A 39 -64.00 16.58 58.86
C MET A 39 -63.49 15.72 60.02
N ASN A 40 -62.52 14.83 59.77
CA ASN A 40 -61.99 13.85 60.71
C ASN A 40 -60.72 14.35 61.43
N THR A 41 -60.70 15.61 61.84
CA THR A 41 -59.51 16.25 62.45
C THR A 41 -59.35 15.97 63.94
N ALA A 42 -60.39 15.46 64.61
CA ALA A 42 -60.41 15.24 66.06
C ALA A 42 -59.26 14.36 66.58
N LYS A 43 -58.77 13.42 65.76
CA LYS A 43 -57.63 12.53 66.08
C LYS A 43 -56.29 13.27 66.19
N TYR A 44 -56.13 14.42 65.53
CA TYR A 44 -54.86 15.09 65.32
C TYR A 44 -54.72 16.42 66.09
N GLY A 45 -55.72 16.77 66.92
CA GLY A 45 -55.71 17.98 67.75
C GLY A 45 -55.93 19.26 66.94
N ASN A 46 -55.27 20.35 67.35
CA ASN A 46 -55.43 21.67 66.71
C ASN A 46 -54.62 21.72 65.40
N LEU A 47 -55.24 21.28 64.30
CA LEU A 47 -54.67 21.34 62.94
C LEU A 47 -55.01 22.67 62.26
N GLY A 48 -53.99 23.30 61.67
CA GLY A 48 -54.21 24.45 60.78
C GLY A 48 -54.86 24.04 59.46
N LEU A 49 -55.44 25.02 58.75
CA LEU A 49 -56.20 24.80 57.51
C LEU A 49 -55.43 24.01 56.43
N ARG A 50 -54.11 24.22 56.31
CA ARG A 50 -53.26 23.48 55.36
C ARG A 50 -53.20 21.98 55.68
N HIS A 51 -53.15 21.61 56.96
CA HIS A 51 -53.12 20.20 57.37
C HIS A 51 -54.47 19.54 57.12
N THR A 52 -55.55 20.25 57.42
CA THR A 52 -56.92 19.79 57.17
C THR A 52 -57.20 19.61 55.68
N ALA A 53 -56.68 20.50 54.83
CA ALA A 53 -56.71 20.40 53.37
C ALA A 53 -55.90 19.21 52.84
N ALA A 54 -54.68 19.01 53.35
CA ALA A 54 -53.83 17.87 52.98
C ALA A 54 -54.51 16.53 53.34
N LEU A 55 -55.08 16.44 54.54
CA LEU A 55 -55.83 15.26 54.97
C LEU A 55 -57.08 15.03 54.12
N GLY A 56 -57.85 16.09 53.83
CA GLY A 56 -59.07 15.99 53.01
C GLY A 56 -58.80 15.54 51.57
N MET A 57 -57.63 15.83 51.02
CA MET A 57 -57.17 15.27 49.74
C MET A 57 -56.75 13.82 49.84
N ALA A 58 -56.00 13.45 50.89
CA ALA A 58 -55.58 12.08 51.13
C ALA A 58 -56.74 11.11 51.41
N GLU A 59 -57.88 11.62 51.89
CA GLU A 59 -59.13 10.86 52.05
C GLU A 59 -59.85 10.59 50.72
N ARG A 60 -59.66 11.45 49.72
CA ARG A 60 -60.44 11.42 48.46
C ARG A 60 -59.62 10.94 47.26
N SER A 61 -58.31 10.75 47.44
CA SER A 61 -57.40 10.38 46.37
C SER A 61 -56.21 9.59 46.91
N ASP A 62 -55.48 8.93 46.01
CA ASP A 62 -54.21 8.27 46.26
C ASP A 62 -53.02 9.23 46.26
N ALA A 63 -53.27 10.55 46.20
CA ALA A 63 -52.25 11.57 46.18
C ALA A 63 -51.47 11.61 47.50
N LEU A 64 -50.17 11.82 47.38
CA LEU A 64 -49.30 12.14 48.50
C LEU A 64 -49.27 13.65 48.70
N SER A 65 -49.82 14.13 49.81
CA SER A 65 -49.81 15.56 50.14
C SER A 65 -48.72 15.87 51.16
N ILE A 66 -47.88 16.86 50.85
CA ILE A 66 -46.83 17.35 51.75
C ILE A 66 -47.28 18.71 52.27
N VAL A 67 -47.26 18.91 53.58
CA VAL A 67 -47.61 20.18 54.21
C VAL A 67 -46.53 20.64 55.16
N VAL A 68 -46.23 21.93 55.15
CA VAL A 68 -45.32 22.58 56.10
C VAL A 68 -46.14 23.50 56.98
N SER A 69 -46.03 23.33 58.30
CA SER A 69 -46.69 24.16 59.29
C SER A 69 -46.10 25.56 59.29
N GLU A 70 -46.94 26.57 59.05
CA GLU A 70 -46.51 27.98 59.12
C GLU A 70 -46.17 28.40 60.55
N GLU A 71 -46.88 27.86 61.55
CA GLU A 71 -46.66 28.19 62.96
C GLU A 71 -45.47 27.45 63.57
N ARG A 72 -45.27 26.18 63.19
CA ARG A 72 -44.30 25.29 63.84
C ARG A 72 -43.08 24.96 62.99
N GLY A 73 -43.13 25.25 61.69
CA GLY A 73 -42.10 24.84 60.73
C GLY A 73 -41.98 23.33 60.52
N THR A 74 -42.89 22.54 61.08
CA THR A 74 -42.84 21.07 60.98
C THR A 74 -43.42 20.57 59.67
N ILE A 75 -42.84 19.49 59.15
CA ILE A 75 -43.25 18.86 57.89
C ILE A 75 -44.19 17.71 58.23
N SER A 76 -45.35 17.65 57.60
CA SER A 76 -46.26 16.51 57.70
C SER A 76 -46.59 15.95 56.33
N LEU A 77 -46.87 14.65 56.31
CA LEU A 77 -47.26 13.89 55.14
C LEU A 77 -48.69 13.40 55.33
N ALA A 78 -49.56 13.64 54.36
CA ALA A 78 -50.90 13.07 54.33
C ALA A 78 -51.03 12.09 53.17
N GLN A 79 -51.35 10.83 53.48
CA GLN A 79 -51.57 9.78 52.50
C GLN A 79 -52.48 8.69 53.08
N GLN A 80 -53.37 8.11 52.26
CA GLN A 80 -54.21 6.98 52.66
C GLN A 80 -54.98 7.25 53.97
N GLU A 81 -55.63 8.41 54.06
CA GLU A 81 -56.41 8.85 55.24
C GLU A 81 -55.60 9.09 56.53
N GLU A 82 -54.27 9.04 56.48
CA GLU A 82 -53.40 9.28 57.64
C GLU A 82 -52.55 10.53 57.47
N LEU A 83 -52.48 11.35 58.52
CA LEU A 83 -51.53 12.45 58.66
C LEU A 83 -50.40 12.05 59.60
N THR A 84 -49.15 12.12 59.13
CA THR A 84 -47.95 11.77 59.90
C THR A 84 -46.99 12.96 59.93
N GLU A 85 -46.64 13.43 61.12
CA GLU A 85 -45.61 14.46 61.30
C GLU A 85 -44.21 13.82 61.17
N LEU A 86 -43.34 14.45 60.39
CA LEU A 86 -42.00 13.95 60.08
C LEU A 86 -40.94 14.71 60.88
N PRO A 87 -39.97 14.01 61.50
CA PRO A 87 -38.98 14.66 62.36
C PRO A 87 -37.88 15.40 61.58
N ASN A 88 -37.60 15.01 60.33
CA ASN A 88 -36.54 15.60 59.52
C ASN A 88 -36.77 15.41 58.00
N ALA A 89 -35.98 16.13 57.20
CA ALA A 89 -36.02 16.06 55.74
C ALA A 89 -35.56 14.71 55.18
N SER A 90 -34.71 13.96 55.89
CA SER A 90 -34.24 12.65 55.45
C SER A 90 -35.38 11.63 55.40
N VAL A 91 -36.27 11.64 56.40
CA VAL A 91 -37.46 10.79 56.44
C VAL A 91 -38.45 11.19 55.33
N LEU A 92 -38.58 12.49 55.03
CA LEU A 92 -39.37 12.94 53.88
C LEU A 92 -38.81 12.41 52.56
N HIS A 93 -37.50 12.46 52.38
CA HIS A 93 -36.85 11.94 51.18
C HIS A 93 -37.11 10.45 50.98
N GLU A 94 -36.97 9.65 52.05
CA GLU A 94 -37.26 8.20 52.02
C GLU A 94 -38.74 7.93 51.70
N ALA A 95 -39.67 8.69 52.30
CA ALA A 95 -41.09 8.57 52.02
C ALA A 95 -41.43 8.89 50.54
N LEU A 96 -40.78 9.92 49.97
CA LEU A 96 -40.95 10.27 48.56
C LEU A 96 -40.36 9.22 47.62
N GLU A 97 -39.16 8.71 47.91
CA GLU A 97 -38.54 7.64 47.12
C GLU A 97 -39.44 6.41 47.09
N LYS A 98 -39.96 5.99 48.26
CA LYS A 98 -40.91 4.87 48.36
C LYS A 98 -42.19 5.12 47.56
N PHE A 99 -42.71 6.35 47.56
CA PHE A 99 -43.87 6.73 46.76
C PHE A 99 -43.60 6.64 45.25
N PHE A 100 -42.47 7.19 44.78
CA PHE A 100 -42.12 7.16 43.36
C PHE A 100 -41.81 5.75 42.84
N VAL A 101 -41.11 4.93 43.62
CA VAL A 101 -40.85 3.52 43.25
C VAL A 101 -42.15 2.73 43.10
N ARG A 102 -43.13 2.98 43.97
CA ARG A 102 -44.44 2.30 43.93
C ARG A 102 -45.32 2.77 42.75
N ASN A 103 -45.28 4.06 42.43
CA ASN A 103 -46.28 4.69 41.54
C ASN A 103 -45.75 5.13 40.16
N ALA A 104 -44.43 5.09 39.92
CA ALA A 104 -43.83 5.45 38.64
C ALA A 104 -42.94 4.31 38.09
N PRO A 105 -43.44 3.40 37.23
CA PRO A 105 -42.54 2.58 36.45
C PRO A 105 -41.72 3.51 35.55
N VAL A 106 -40.39 3.46 35.69
CA VAL A 106 -39.45 4.24 34.86
C VAL A 106 -39.82 4.02 33.40
N LYS A 107 -40.41 5.04 32.76
CA LYS A 107 -40.68 5.03 31.33
C LYS A 107 -39.32 5.13 30.64
N LYS A 108 -38.67 3.98 30.40
CA LYS A 108 -37.52 3.89 29.49
C LYS A 108 -38.01 4.35 28.13
N SER A 109 -37.86 5.65 27.83
CA SER A 109 -38.13 6.16 26.51
C SER A 109 -37.21 5.42 25.54
N SER A 110 -37.80 4.83 24.51
CA SER A 110 -37.10 4.09 23.48
C SER A 110 -36.35 5.08 22.57
N LEU A 111 -35.30 5.72 23.08
CA LEU A 111 -34.43 6.65 22.35
C LEU A 111 -33.99 6.07 20.99
N PHE A 112 -33.83 4.76 20.91
CA PHE A 112 -33.51 4.06 19.67
C PHE A 112 -34.64 4.08 18.62
N ILE A 113 -35.91 4.01 19.01
CA ILE A 113 -37.03 3.92 18.04
C ILE A 113 -37.33 5.29 17.43
N THR A 114 -37.23 6.37 18.21
CA THR A 114 -37.35 7.74 17.69
C THR A 114 -36.14 8.11 16.83
N TRP A 115 -34.93 7.74 17.24
CA TRP A 115 -33.71 7.94 16.43
C TRP A 115 -33.74 7.19 15.09
N LEU A 116 -34.35 5.99 15.04
CA LEU A 116 -34.49 5.24 13.80
C LEU A 116 -35.55 5.84 12.85
N LYS A 117 -36.59 6.48 13.40
CA LYS A 117 -37.71 7.06 12.63
C LYS A 117 -37.46 8.49 12.12
N GLU A 118 -36.51 9.22 12.70
CA GLU A 118 -36.13 10.55 12.19
C GLU A 118 -35.16 10.42 11.00
N ASN A 119 -35.35 11.29 9.99
CA ASN A 119 -34.47 11.44 8.81
C ASN A 119 -34.24 10.15 8.01
N THR A 120 -35.31 9.40 7.75
CA THR A 120 -35.26 8.14 6.99
C THR A 120 -34.86 8.35 5.54
N LEU A 121 -35.22 9.49 4.93
CA LEU A 121 -34.88 9.83 3.55
C LEU A 121 -33.36 10.05 3.40
N GLU A 122 -32.75 10.83 4.29
CA GLU A 122 -31.33 11.15 4.28
C GLU A 122 -30.49 9.89 4.50
N LYS A 123 -30.93 9.01 5.40
CA LYS A 123 -30.29 7.71 5.64
C LYS A 123 -30.34 6.81 4.41
N LEU A 124 -31.48 6.77 3.71
CA LEU A 124 -31.63 6.00 2.48
C LEU A 124 -30.74 6.55 1.36
N ILE A 125 -30.68 7.87 1.19
CA ILE A 125 -29.78 8.52 0.23
C ILE A 125 -28.33 8.20 0.56
N ALA A 126 -27.92 8.29 1.84
CA ALA A 126 -26.57 7.99 2.27
C ALA A 126 -26.17 6.53 2.00
N ILE A 127 -27.05 5.58 2.30
CA ILE A 127 -26.83 4.14 2.02
C ILE A 127 -26.76 3.89 0.51
N PHE A 128 -27.64 4.51 -0.27
CA PHE A 128 -27.63 4.40 -1.73
C PHE A 128 -26.33 4.95 -2.33
N LEU A 129 -25.92 6.14 -1.92
CA LEU A 129 -24.72 6.80 -2.43
C LEU A 129 -23.45 6.05 -2.01
N ALA A 130 -23.41 5.53 -0.78
CA ALA A 130 -22.37 4.62 -0.31
C ALA A 130 -22.33 3.32 -1.13
N GLY A 131 -23.50 2.74 -1.45
CA GLY A 131 -23.61 1.57 -2.32
C GLY A 131 -23.13 1.83 -3.74
N VAL A 132 -23.51 2.95 -4.35
CA VAL A 132 -23.03 3.37 -5.68
C VAL A 132 -21.52 3.60 -5.69
N LEU A 133 -20.99 4.29 -4.68
CA LEU A 133 -19.54 4.47 -4.51
C LEU A 133 -18.82 3.13 -4.32
N TRP A 134 -19.36 2.24 -3.48
CA TRP A 134 -18.79 0.92 -3.27
C TRP A 134 -18.82 0.08 -4.55
N ILE A 135 -19.89 0.15 -5.34
CA ILE A 135 -19.99 -0.56 -6.62
C ILE A 135 -19.00 0.04 -7.64
N GLY A 136 -18.91 1.36 -7.73
CA GLY A 136 -18.04 2.04 -8.70
C GLY A 136 -16.54 1.91 -8.40
N PHE A 137 -16.15 1.88 -7.12
CA PHE A 137 -14.74 1.85 -6.71
C PHE A 137 -14.29 0.53 -6.06
N GLY A 138 -15.20 -0.20 -5.43
CA GLY A 138 -14.92 -1.41 -4.65
C GLY A 138 -15.22 -2.72 -5.37
N TYR A 139 -16.14 -2.72 -6.36
CA TYR A 139 -16.42 -3.91 -7.16
C TYR A 139 -15.37 -4.05 -8.28
N GLN A 140 -14.33 -4.81 -7.95
CA GLN A 140 -13.35 -5.41 -8.88
C GLN A 140 -12.22 -4.50 -9.39
N ARG A 141 -11.10 -4.52 -8.65
CA ARG A 141 -9.80 -4.58 -9.30
C ARG A 141 -9.58 -6.03 -9.72
N ASP A 142 -10.15 -6.43 -10.85
CA ASP A 142 -9.81 -7.73 -11.43
C ASP A 142 -8.29 -7.78 -11.66
N ILE A 143 -7.62 -8.63 -10.89
CA ILE A 143 -6.18 -8.86 -11.04
C ILE A 143 -6.05 -9.85 -12.19
N LEU A 144 -5.70 -9.33 -13.36
CA LEU A 144 -5.44 -10.16 -14.53
C LEU A 144 -4.06 -10.83 -14.38
N ARG A 145 -3.96 -12.10 -14.80
CA ARG A 145 -2.69 -12.82 -14.93
C ARG A 145 -2.43 -13.07 -16.40
N ARG A 146 -1.22 -12.71 -16.87
CA ARG A 146 -0.83 -12.89 -18.27
C ARG A 146 0.59 -13.41 -18.35
N ASP A 147 0.82 -14.35 -19.26
CA ASP A 147 2.13 -14.92 -19.54
C ASP A 147 2.86 -14.13 -20.63
N PHE A 148 4.15 -13.91 -20.41
CA PHE A 148 5.05 -13.23 -21.31
C PHE A 148 6.25 -14.11 -21.55
N ILE A 149 6.71 -14.16 -22.81
CA ILE A 149 7.97 -14.78 -23.18
C ILE A 149 9.03 -13.68 -23.17
N VAL A 150 10.00 -13.83 -22.29
CA VAL A 150 10.94 -12.77 -21.94
C VAL A 150 12.34 -13.19 -22.33
N PRO A 151 13.08 -12.37 -23.08
CA PRO A 151 14.46 -12.65 -23.40
C PRO A 151 15.35 -12.58 -22.14
N VAL A 152 16.31 -13.50 -22.07
CA VAL A 152 17.34 -13.55 -21.02
C VAL A 152 18.59 -12.81 -21.52
N ASP A 153 19.03 -11.83 -20.73
CA ASP A 153 20.24 -11.04 -20.98
C ASP A 153 21.31 -11.41 -19.95
N TYR A 154 22.46 -11.88 -20.41
CA TYR A 154 23.57 -12.31 -19.57
C TYR A 154 24.54 -11.14 -19.32
N LYS A 155 24.64 -10.68 -18.08
CA LYS A 155 25.45 -9.53 -17.69
C LYS A 155 26.67 -9.93 -16.86
N ASN A 156 27.71 -9.09 -16.92
CA ASN A 156 28.91 -9.18 -16.10
C ASN A 156 29.65 -10.53 -16.17
N ALA A 157 29.60 -11.23 -17.30
CA ALA A 157 30.42 -12.41 -17.53
C ALA A 157 31.91 -12.01 -17.49
N PRO A 158 32.76 -12.69 -16.70
CA PRO A 158 34.18 -12.36 -16.66
C PRO A 158 34.84 -12.60 -18.02
N VAL A 159 35.78 -11.75 -18.44
CA VAL A 159 36.34 -11.70 -19.81
C VAL A 159 37.02 -13.02 -20.24
N ASN A 160 37.49 -13.80 -19.28
CA ASN A 160 38.11 -15.11 -19.51
C ASN A 160 37.10 -16.27 -19.55
N TRP A 161 35.80 -16.01 -19.52
CA TRP A 161 34.76 -17.02 -19.67
C TRP A 161 33.92 -16.77 -20.91
N LYS A 162 33.57 -17.87 -21.59
CA LYS A 162 32.63 -17.86 -22.70
C LYS A 162 31.44 -18.74 -22.31
N ILE A 163 30.23 -18.21 -22.51
CA ILE A 163 29.00 -18.97 -22.29
C ILE A 163 28.82 -19.93 -23.48
N ASP A 164 28.63 -21.21 -23.16
CA ASP A 164 28.50 -22.31 -24.11
C ASP A 164 27.03 -22.55 -24.50
N GLU A 165 26.81 -23.14 -25.67
CA GLU A 165 25.51 -23.71 -26.05
C GLU A 165 25.26 -25.04 -25.31
N PRO A 166 24.02 -25.35 -24.88
CA PRO A 166 22.77 -24.61 -25.12
C PRO A 166 22.56 -23.45 -24.12
N GLN A 167 22.24 -22.27 -24.65
CA GLN A 167 21.88 -21.09 -23.88
C GLN A 167 20.36 -20.96 -23.79
N VAL A 168 19.86 -20.56 -22.62
CA VAL A 168 18.43 -20.28 -22.44
C VAL A 168 18.19 -18.85 -22.90
N THR A 169 17.62 -18.69 -24.09
CA THR A 169 17.37 -17.37 -24.68
C THR A 169 16.09 -16.73 -24.15
N GLU A 170 15.12 -17.54 -23.73
CA GLU A 170 13.79 -17.09 -23.35
C GLU A 170 13.29 -17.81 -22.10
N VAL A 171 12.54 -17.08 -21.27
CA VAL A 171 11.87 -17.61 -20.08
C VAL A 171 10.42 -17.14 -20.06
N LYS A 172 9.53 -17.97 -19.54
CA LYS A 172 8.13 -17.58 -19.37
C LYS A 172 7.98 -16.88 -18.04
N VAL A 173 7.41 -15.69 -18.04
CA VAL A 173 7.09 -14.93 -16.83
C VAL A 173 5.60 -14.67 -16.79
N ILE A 174 4.98 -14.97 -15.64
CA ILE A 174 3.58 -14.64 -15.38
C ILE A 174 3.56 -13.36 -14.55
N LEU A 175 2.98 -12.30 -15.12
CA LEU A 175 2.73 -11.04 -14.42
C LEU A 175 1.28 -10.99 -13.97
N GLN A 176 1.04 -10.35 -12.83
CA GLN A 176 -0.29 -10.11 -12.27
C GLN A 176 -0.47 -8.64 -11.88
N GLY A 177 -1.61 -8.05 -12.20
CA GLY A 177 -1.94 -6.67 -11.88
C GLY A 177 -3.29 -6.19 -12.41
N PRO A 178 -3.65 -4.91 -12.20
CA PRO A 178 -4.88 -4.32 -12.72
C PRO A 178 -4.89 -4.32 -14.26
N VAL A 179 -6.07 -4.46 -14.87
CA VAL A 179 -6.24 -4.47 -16.33
C VAL A 179 -5.62 -3.24 -17.01
N GLN A 180 -5.77 -2.06 -16.40
CA GLN A 180 -5.23 -0.79 -16.92
C GLN A 180 -3.69 -0.80 -16.97
N ALA A 181 -3.03 -1.50 -16.05
CA ALA A 181 -1.57 -1.60 -16.03
C ALA A 181 -1.05 -2.38 -17.23
N PHE A 182 -1.78 -3.41 -17.70
CA PHE A 182 -1.41 -4.16 -18.90
C PHE A 182 -1.67 -3.39 -20.20
N GLN A 183 -2.64 -2.48 -20.24
CA GLN A 183 -2.92 -1.66 -21.42
C GLN A 183 -1.83 -0.62 -21.70
N LEU A 184 -1.21 -0.09 -20.65
CA LEU A 184 -0.14 0.91 -20.74
C LEU A 184 1.27 0.30 -20.79
N PHE A 185 1.38 -1.01 -20.55
CA PHE A 185 2.66 -1.71 -20.45
C PHE A 185 3.17 -2.13 -21.84
N ASP A 186 4.43 -1.77 -22.15
CA ASP A 186 5.12 -2.23 -23.35
C ASP A 186 5.80 -3.59 -23.09
N GLU A 187 5.24 -4.65 -23.68
CA GLU A 187 5.71 -6.03 -23.56
C GLU A 187 7.17 -6.20 -24.02
N ARG A 188 7.63 -5.40 -25.00
CA ARG A 188 8.99 -5.51 -25.57
C ARG A 188 10.07 -4.96 -24.64
N SER A 189 9.67 -4.14 -23.67
CA SER A 189 10.59 -3.59 -22.68
C SER A 189 11.03 -4.64 -21.67
N LEU A 190 10.28 -5.73 -21.50
CA LEU A 190 10.56 -6.74 -20.49
C LEU A 190 11.81 -7.56 -20.82
N LYS A 191 12.77 -7.60 -19.91
CA LYS A 191 14.03 -8.33 -20.03
C LYS A 191 14.42 -8.91 -18.68
N LEU A 192 14.86 -10.17 -18.67
CA LEU A 192 15.44 -10.79 -17.48
C LEU A 192 16.96 -10.65 -17.54
N SER A 193 17.56 -9.92 -16.59
CA SER A 193 19.01 -9.76 -16.50
C SER A 193 19.60 -10.78 -15.53
N LEU A 194 20.42 -11.70 -16.03
CA LEU A 194 21.15 -12.67 -15.21
C LEU A 194 22.59 -12.20 -15.00
N ASP A 195 22.97 -12.02 -13.74
CA ASP A 195 24.35 -11.66 -13.37
C ASP A 195 25.23 -12.92 -13.31
N LEU A 196 26.33 -12.91 -14.06
CA LEU A 196 27.33 -13.98 -14.14
C LEU A 196 28.65 -13.62 -13.47
N SER A 197 28.71 -12.56 -12.64
CA SER A 197 29.93 -12.14 -11.96
C SER A 197 30.55 -13.23 -11.08
N ASP A 198 29.73 -14.15 -10.59
CA ASP A 198 30.11 -15.25 -9.69
C ASP A 198 30.48 -16.56 -10.43
N LEU A 199 30.63 -16.50 -11.75
CA LEU A 199 30.91 -17.67 -12.58
C LEU A 199 32.31 -18.23 -12.29
N ALA A 200 32.37 -19.36 -11.59
CA ALA A 200 33.61 -20.08 -11.24
C ALA A 200 33.66 -21.52 -11.77
N GLU A 201 32.51 -22.09 -12.13
CA GLU A 201 32.37 -23.48 -12.52
C GLU A 201 31.91 -23.60 -13.98
N LYS A 202 32.26 -24.74 -14.62
CA LYS A 202 31.88 -25.03 -16.01
C LYS A 202 30.36 -25.14 -16.21
N LYS A 203 29.66 -25.53 -15.16
CA LYS A 203 28.21 -25.73 -15.17
C LYS A 203 27.67 -25.21 -13.85
N ARG A 204 26.80 -24.21 -13.90
CA ARG A 204 26.17 -23.65 -12.71
C ARG A 204 24.67 -23.47 -12.91
N GLU A 205 23.92 -23.71 -11.85
CA GLU A 205 22.47 -23.51 -11.84
C GLU A 205 22.16 -22.18 -11.13
N TYR A 206 21.41 -21.32 -11.81
CA TYR A 206 20.97 -20.02 -11.31
C TYR A 206 19.48 -20.06 -11.01
N ALA A 207 19.10 -19.63 -9.81
CA ALA A 207 17.70 -19.45 -9.45
C ALA A 207 17.20 -18.10 -9.97
N LEU A 208 16.09 -18.12 -10.72
CA LEU A 208 15.49 -16.91 -11.26
C LEU A 208 14.62 -16.24 -10.20
N SER A 209 14.90 -14.97 -9.93
CA SER A 209 14.20 -14.18 -8.92
C SER A 209 13.58 -12.92 -9.50
N LYS A 210 12.57 -12.39 -8.81
CA LYS A 210 11.74 -11.26 -9.30
C LYS A 210 12.54 -9.98 -9.53
N ASN A 211 13.62 -9.76 -8.77
CA ASN A 211 14.53 -8.61 -8.88
C ASN A 211 15.41 -8.62 -10.14
N MET A 212 15.49 -9.74 -10.86
CA MET A 212 16.21 -9.84 -12.12
C MET A 212 15.41 -9.28 -13.31
N LEU A 213 14.13 -8.99 -13.09
CA LEU A 213 13.20 -8.54 -14.13
C LEU A 213 12.95 -7.03 -13.99
N ASN A 214 12.94 -6.31 -15.11
CA ASN A 214 12.65 -4.87 -15.15
C ASN A 214 11.14 -4.57 -15.18
N THR A 215 10.39 -5.10 -14.22
CA THR A 215 8.94 -4.88 -14.16
C THR A 215 8.56 -3.48 -13.69
N PRO A 216 7.51 -2.87 -14.26
CA PRO A 216 6.99 -1.59 -13.79
C PRO A 216 6.32 -1.74 -12.42
N SER A 217 6.26 -0.64 -11.66
CA SER A 217 5.79 -0.63 -10.26
C SER A 217 4.31 -0.99 -10.06
N ASN A 218 3.51 -0.94 -11.12
CA ASN A 218 2.08 -1.25 -11.14
C ASN A 218 1.77 -2.72 -11.50
N LEU A 219 2.78 -3.54 -11.80
CA LEU A 219 2.67 -4.97 -12.07
C LEU A 219 3.52 -5.76 -11.07
N SER A 220 3.09 -6.96 -10.73
CA SER A 220 3.86 -7.87 -9.86
C SER A 220 4.13 -9.19 -10.57
N VAL A 221 5.33 -9.75 -10.35
CA VAL A 221 5.67 -11.08 -10.87
C VAL A 221 4.99 -12.13 -10.02
N ALA A 222 4.07 -12.88 -10.63
CA ALA A 222 3.44 -14.04 -9.99
C ALA A 222 4.41 -15.23 -10.02
N GLU A 223 4.95 -15.56 -11.19
CA GLU A 223 5.76 -16.76 -11.40
C GLU A 223 6.78 -16.57 -12.52
N ILE A 224 7.91 -17.29 -12.44
CA ILE A 224 8.94 -17.36 -13.48
C ILE A 224 9.19 -18.85 -13.77
N MET A 225 9.07 -19.24 -15.03
CA MET A 225 9.23 -20.61 -15.49
C MET A 225 10.31 -20.69 -16.59
N PRO A 226 11.31 -21.57 -16.45
CA PRO A 226 11.58 -22.41 -15.27
C PRO A 226 12.11 -21.58 -14.09
N ALA A 227 11.93 -22.06 -12.85
CA ALA A 227 12.45 -21.36 -11.67
C ALA A 227 13.98 -21.34 -11.58
N ARG A 228 14.65 -22.23 -12.32
CA ARG A 228 16.10 -22.35 -12.37
C ARG A 228 16.58 -22.62 -13.78
N ILE A 229 17.69 -22.01 -14.16
CA ILE A 229 18.34 -22.21 -15.44
C ILE A 229 19.78 -22.69 -15.22
N ARG A 230 20.23 -23.62 -16.06
CA ARG A 230 21.60 -24.10 -16.05
C ARG A 230 22.38 -23.35 -17.11
N VAL A 231 23.46 -22.70 -16.69
CA VAL A 231 24.39 -22.00 -17.56
C VAL A 231 25.64 -22.83 -17.70
N TYR A 232 26.02 -23.08 -18.94
CA TYR A 232 27.26 -23.76 -19.31
C TYR A 232 28.25 -22.69 -19.74
N ALA A 233 29.47 -22.76 -19.23
CA ALA A 233 30.50 -21.83 -19.64
C ALA A 233 31.86 -22.50 -19.59
N SER A 234 32.76 -22.08 -20.46
CA SER A 234 34.12 -22.58 -20.51
C SER A 234 35.11 -21.45 -20.29
N LYS A 235 36.11 -21.71 -19.45
CA LYS A 235 37.21 -20.78 -19.23
C LYS A 235 38.12 -20.80 -20.46
N LEU A 236 38.35 -19.63 -21.03
CA LEU A 236 39.23 -19.42 -22.16
C LEU A 236 40.69 -19.48 -21.70
N ILE A 237 41.54 -20.04 -22.55
CA ILE A 237 42.98 -20.18 -22.31
C ILE A 237 43.73 -19.17 -23.16
N THR A 238 44.73 -18.53 -22.57
CA THR A 238 45.57 -17.56 -23.27
C THR A 238 46.63 -18.28 -24.12
N TYR A 239 46.68 -17.96 -25.41
CA TYR A 239 47.72 -18.37 -26.34
C TYR A 239 48.37 -17.15 -27.00
N THR A 240 49.60 -17.31 -27.45
CA THR A 240 50.31 -16.30 -28.25
C THR A 240 50.47 -16.85 -29.67
N LEU A 241 49.77 -16.26 -30.63
CA LEU A 241 49.75 -16.72 -32.02
C LEU A 241 50.42 -15.68 -32.95
N PRO A 242 51.08 -16.13 -34.03
CA PRO A 242 51.65 -15.24 -35.03
C PRO A 242 50.56 -14.57 -35.87
N VAL A 243 50.81 -13.33 -36.29
CA VAL A 243 49.90 -12.56 -37.17
C VAL A 243 50.39 -12.61 -38.61
N HIS A 244 49.49 -12.97 -39.51
CA HIS A 244 49.71 -12.96 -40.96
C HIS A 244 49.06 -11.73 -41.59
N VAL A 245 49.75 -11.10 -42.54
CA VAL A 245 49.18 -9.97 -43.29
C VAL A 245 48.30 -10.50 -44.39
N SER A 246 47.04 -10.10 -44.38
CA SER A 246 46.16 -10.30 -45.53
C SER A 246 46.36 -9.14 -46.51
N VAL A 247 46.60 -9.47 -47.78
CA VAL A 247 46.83 -8.50 -48.86
C VAL A 247 45.76 -8.62 -49.93
N GLN A 248 45.32 -7.48 -50.44
CA GLN A 248 44.36 -7.38 -51.53
C GLN A 248 44.98 -6.62 -52.71
N ASN A 249 44.58 -7.00 -53.93
CA ASN A 249 45.11 -6.47 -55.19
C ASN A 249 46.63 -6.66 -55.36
N SER A 250 47.15 -6.26 -56.52
CA SER A 250 48.57 -6.34 -56.86
C SER A 250 49.23 -4.96 -56.82
N LEU A 251 50.50 -4.91 -56.42
CA LEU A 251 51.30 -3.68 -56.51
C LEU A 251 51.30 -3.09 -57.93
N PRO A 252 51.43 -1.75 -58.07
CA PRO A 252 51.62 -1.09 -59.35
C PRO A 252 52.77 -1.72 -60.18
N ARG A 253 52.61 -1.80 -61.51
CA ARG A 253 53.51 -2.54 -62.43
C ARG A 253 54.99 -2.13 -62.35
N ASN A 254 55.26 -0.90 -61.91
CA ASN A 254 56.59 -0.31 -61.74
C ASN A 254 57.28 -0.66 -60.40
N LEU A 255 56.62 -1.40 -59.51
CA LEU A 255 57.14 -1.77 -58.18
C LEU A 255 57.25 -3.30 -58.02
N SER A 256 58.20 -3.72 -57.18
CA SER A 256 58.36 -5.10 -56.70
C SER A 256 58.31 -5.11 -55.18
N LEU A 257 57.49 -6.00 -54.62
CA LEU A 257 57.43 -6.26 -53.17
C LEU A 257 58.75 -6.88 -52.72
N GLN A 258 59.40 -6.31 -51.71
CA GLN A 258 60.58 -6.91 -51.09
C GLN A 258 60.19 -7.73 -49.87
N LYS A 259 59.53 -7.09 -48.90
CA LYS A 259 59.19 -7.70 -47.63
C LYS A 259 58.01 -6.97 -46.99
N ILE A 260 57.09 -7.73 -46.42
CA ILE A 260 56.06 -7.22 -45.53
C ILE A 260 56.46 -7.64 -44.12
N THR A 261 56.55 -6.68 -43.21
CA THR A 261 56.88 -6.94 -41.80
C THR A 261 55.77 -6.40 -40.92
N VAL A 262 55.42 -7.14 -39.87
CA VAL A 262 54.33 -6.82 -38.95
C VAL A 262 54.90 -6.55 -37.57
N THR A 263 54.47 -5.46 -36.97
CA THR A 263 54.83 -5.07 -35.61
C THR A 263 53.55 -4.80 -34.82
N PRO A 264 53.26 -5.56 -33.75
CA PRO A 264 53.93 -6.77 -33.27
C PRO A 264 53.66 -8.00 -34.16
N SER A 265 54.62 -8.93 -34.25
CA SER A 265 54.48 -10.16 -35.05
C SER A 265 53.62 -11.24 -34.41
N THR A 266 53.32 -11.11 -33.11
CA THR A 266 52.52 -12.06 -32.33
C THR A 266 51.51 -11.31 -31.48
N VAL A 267 50.35 -11.91 -31.27
CA VAL A 267 49.28 -11.35 -30.43
C VAL A 267 48.80 -12.38 -29.41
N LYS A 268 48.48 -11.91 -28.20
CA LYS A 268 47.85 -12.72 -27.16
C LYS A 268 46.36 -12.80 -27.42
N VAL A 269 45.84 -14.02 -27.47
CA VAL A 269 44.42 -14.31 -27.69
C VAL A 269 43.90 -15.32 -26.67
N LEU A 270 42.62 -15.22 -26.38
CA LEU A 270 41.85 -16.16 -25.60
C LEU A 270 41.17 -17.15 -26.55
N ILE A 271 41.42 -18.44 -26.35
CA ILE A 271 40.92 -19.51 -27.20
C ILE A 271 40.13 -20.50 -26.35
N ASP A 272 39.03 -21.01 -26.90
CA ASP A 272 38.27 -22.11 -26.33
C ASP A 272 39.12 -23.39 -26.28
N PRO A 273 39.24 -24.08 -25.12
CA PRO A 273 40.03 -25.30 -24.98
C PRO A 273 39.69 -26.43 -25.98
N ARG A 274 38.49 -26.41 -26.57
CA ARG A 274 38.04 -27.40 -27.57
C ARG A 274 38.63 -27.16 -28.96
N ILE A 275 39.15 -25.97 -29.24
CA ILE A 275 39.70 -25.60 -30.54
C ILE A 275 41.21 -25.84 -30.52
N ASN A 276 41.73 -26.57 -31.52
CA ASN A 276 43.16 -26.74 -31.66
C ASN A 276 43.81 -25.40 -32.11
N PRO A 277 44.73 -24.82 -31.32
CA PRO A 277 45.39 -23.56 -31.66
C PRO A 277 46.16 -23.60 -32.98
N ASP A 278 46.69 -24.76 -33.39
CA ASP A 278 47.49 -24.91 -34.62
C ASP A 278 46.69 -24.67 -35.89
N ARG A 279 45.36 -24.78 -35.82
CA ARG A 279 44.45 -24.55 -36.95
C ARG A 279 44.02 -23.09 -37.08
N ILE A 280 44.35 -22.25 -36.11
CA ILE A 280 43.91 -20.86 -36.04
C ILE A 280 44.95 -19.98 -36.73
N ARG A 281 44.52 -19.27 -37.78
CA ARG A 281 45.32 -18.25 -38.44
C ARG A 281 44.75 -16.89 -38.10
N ILE A 282 45.59 -16.05 -37.50
CA ILE A 282 45.24 -14.66 -37.21
C ILE A 282 45.69 -13.82 -38.40
N GLU A 283 44.74 -13.18 -39.07
CA GLU A 283 44.99 -12.34 -40.24
C GLU A 283 44.66 -10.88 -39.94
N THR A 284 45.35 -9.95 -40.59
CA THR A 284 44.98 -8.52 -40.56
C THR A 284 43.80 -8.24 -41.47
N GLU A 285 43.16 -7.08 -41.30
CA GLU A 285 42.30 -6.53 -42.34
C GLU A 285 43.10 -6.44 -43.65
N PRO A 286 42.48 -6.79 -44.79
CA PRO A 286 43.17 -6.83 -46.07
C PRO A 286 43.74 -5.46 -46.43
N ILE A 287 45.05 -5.41 -46.67
CA ILE A 287 45.73 -4.17 -47.07
C ILE A 287 45.73 -4.10 -48.60
N ASP A 288 45.19 -3.02 -49.16
CA ASP A 288 45.22 -2.77 -50.59
C ASP A 288 46.63 -2.36 -51.05
N LEU A 289 47.26 -3.23 -51.85
CA LEU A 289 48.59 -2.99 -52.37
C LEU A 289 48.61 -1.94 -53.51
N GLN A 290 47.46 -1.61 -54.10
CA GLN A 290 47.39 -0.66 -55.21
C GLN A 290 47.66 0.78 -54.76
N GLU A 291 47.35 1.11 -53.50
CA GLU A 291 47.54 2.44 -52.91
C GLU A 291 49.00 2.71 -52.47
N ILE A 292 49.86 1.69 -52.51
CA ILE A 292 51.23 1.75 -51.99
C ILE A 292 52.21 2.19 -53.08
N LEU A 293 52.60 3.46 -53.04
CA LEU A 293 53.54 4.06 -53.99
C LEU A 293 54.99 4.07 -53.51
N THR A 294 55.21 4.10 -52.20
CA THR A 294 56.53 4.11 -51.54
C THR A 294 56.53 3.17 -50.34
N THR A 295 57.70 2.92 -49.75
CA THR A 295 57.77 2.13 -48.51
C THR A 295 57.04 2.87 -47.40
N THR A 296 55.87 2.36 -47.02
CA THR A 296 55.00 2.96 -46.00
C THR A 296 54.68 1.94 -44.90
N THR A 297 54.32 2.49 -43.74
CA THR A 297 53.78 1.73 -42.61
C THR A 297 52.29 2.02 -42.51
N VAL A 298 51.48 0.97 -42.63
CA VAL A 298 50.02 1.05 -42.56
C VAL A 298 49.57 0.50 -41.21
N SER A 299 48.72 1.25 -40.50
CA SER A 299 48.06 0.77 -39.29
C SER A 299 46.82 -0.02 -39.69
N THR A 300 46.75 -1.28 -39.30
CA THR A 300 45.66 -2.21 -39.59
C THR A 300 45.19 -2.91 -38.33
N LYS A 301 43.93 -3.38 -38.33
CA LYS A 301 43.37 -4.17 -37.23
C LYS A 301 43.47 -5.66 -37.56
N VAL A 302 43.35 -6.48 -36.52
CA VAL A 302 43.31 -7.93 -36.64
C VAL A 302 41.88 -8.40 -36.84
N VAL A 303 41.67 -9.30 -37.79
CA VAL A 303 40.42 -10.03 -37.97
C VAL A 303 40.51 -11.33 -37.16
N LEU A 304 39.59 -11.49 -36.20
CA LEU A 304 39.53 -12.69 -35.37
C LEU A 304 38.64 -13.76 -36.02
N PRO A 305 39.11 -15.02 -36.07
CA PRO A 305 38.26 -16.15 -36.47
C PRO A 305 37.26 -16.51 -35.36
N VAL A 306 36.23 -17.27 -35.73
CA VAL A 306 35.15 -17.69 -34.81
C VAL A 306 35.72 -18.42 -33.60
N GLY A 307 35.35 -17.98 -32.39
CA GLY A 307 35.75 -18.62 -31.14
C GLY A 307 37.07 -18.13 -30.53
N VAL A 308 37.66 -17.06 -31.08
CA VAL A 308 38.86 -16.39 -30.54
C VAL A 308 38.49 -14.98 -30.09
N SER A 309 38.99 -14.55 -28.93
CA SER A 309 38.80 -13.19 -28.42
C SER A 309 40.10 -12.59 -27.87
N PHE A 310 40.16 -11.27 -27.70
CA PHE A 310 41.30 -10.62 -27.06
C PHE A 310 41.11 -10.53 -25.53
N PRO A 311 42.18 -10.69 -24.73
CA PRO A 311 42.11 -10.59 -23.27
C PRO A 311 41.53 -9.26 -22.76
N ASP A 312 41.77 -8.15 -23.46
CA ASP A 312 41.33 -6.81 -23.07
C ASP A 312 40.05 -6.37 -23.80
N GLY A 313 39.44 -7.26 -24.58
CA GLY A 313 38.28 -6.96 -25.44
C GLY A 313 38.55 -5.97 -26.58
N LYS A 314 39.73 -5.35 -26.62
CA LYS A 314 40.17 -4.39 -27.63
C LYS A 314 41.11 -5.06 -28.62
N SER A 315 40.90 -4.78 -29.91
CA SER A 315 41.83 -5.21 -30.96
C SER A 315 43.13 -4.40 -30.85
N PRO A 316 44.31 -5.04 -30.80
CA PRO A 316 45.57 -4.32 -30.81
C PRO A 316 45.77 -3.64 -32.17
N SER A 317 46.25 -2.40 -32.16
CA SER A 317 46.68 -1.72 -33.39
C SER A 317 47.97 -2.35 -33.90
N ILE A 318 47.95 -2.88 -35.12
CA ILE A 318 49.11 -3.51 -35.74
C ILE A 318 49.64 -2.62 -36.85
N SER A 319 50.96 -2.47 -36.90
CA SER A 319 51.63 -1.74 -37.97
C SER A 319 52.26 -2.71 -38.96
N ALA A 320 51.81 -2.68 -40.21
CA ALA A 320 52.39 -3.44 -41.31
C ALA A 320 53.29 -2.51 -42.14
N THR A 321 54.60 -2.77 -42.13
CA THR A 321 55.58 -2.05 -42.96
C THR A 321 55.79 -2.80 -44.26
N ILE A 322 55.47 -2.15 -45.38
CA ILE A 322 55.50 -2.74 -46.71
C ILE A 322 56.66 -2.15 -47.48
N LYS A 323 57.75 -2.91 -47.62
CA LYS A 323 58.96 -2.47 -48.33
C LYS A 323 58.82 -2.78 -49.82
N VAL A 324 58.86 -1.73 -50.64
CA VAL A 324 58.76 -1.81 -52.10
C VAL A 324 60.00 -1.22 -52.78
N LYS A 325 60.43 -1.82 -53.89
CA LYS A 325 61.53 -1.32 -54.74
C LYS A 325 61.01 -1.08 -56.15
N LYS A 326 61.51 -0.03 -56.82
CA LYS A 326 61.22 0.19 -58.25
C LYS A 326 61.80 -0.95 -59.08
N LYS A 327 60.98 -1.57 -59.93
CA LYS A 327 61.45 -2.49 -60.96
C LYS A 327 62.23 -1.69 -61.99
N PHE A 328 63.54 -1.90 -62.08
CA PHE A 328 64.31 -1.40 -63.22
C PHE A 328 63.87 -2.20 -64.44
N SER A 329 63.30 -1.52 -65.44
CA SER A 329 63.05 -2.17 -66.73
C SER A 329 64.41 -2.51 -67.34
N SER A 330 64.76 -3.79 -67.37
CA SER A 330 65.70 -4.30 -68.36
C SER A 330 65.08 -4.01 -69.72
N ARG A 331 65.49 -2.92 -70.37
CA ARG A 331 65.36 -2.77 -71.81
C ARG A 331 66.32 -3.79 -72.41
N ARG A 332 65.76 -4.79 -73.10
CA ARG A 332 66.49 -5.53 -74.15
C ARG A 332 66.78 -4.59 -75.30
#